data_AF-A0A3B9TR44-F1
#
_entry.id   AF-A0A3B9TR44-F1
#
_cell.length_a   1.000
_cell.length_b   1.000
_cell.length_c   1.000
_cell.angle_alpha   90.00
_cell.angle_beta   90.00
_cell.angle_gamma   90.00
#
_symmetry.space_group_name_H-M   'P 1'
#
loop_
_entity.id
_entity.type
_entity.pdbx_description
1 polymer ?
#
loop_
_entity_poly.entity_id
_entity_poly.type
_entity_poly.pdbx_seq_one_letter_code
_entity_poly.pdbx_strand_id
1 'polypeptide(L)'
;CLMPQNLSLFPHLTVLENVTFGSEAPRSKKTLEDARCWLARMRIENFEKRYPSQLSGGQRQRVALARALAVRPKALLLDEPFSALDGPLKRNLRRELRNLQQETGVPFIYVTHHVEDICALGDSVHFMHEGTMTESICVEDLMHGKGRLRFWKMMGWGNLLEGAITLNHDGKRVFQWKGKEIAVREYDGTGEGLVFIRPDMIRLLDPRLPVDEEISHNVFTGKIEDILLEGGVFRIHVSTDSGIWQIEQKEPVFCSQALRTGEDISFAFHPDSVELILYDTQKKEAEVSESKSLAPHQ
;
A
#
# COMPACT_ATOMS: atom_id res chain seq x y z
N CYS A 1 20.43 6.57 -13.26
CA CYS A 1 20.22 7.88 -12.62
C CYS A 1 19.58 7.62 -11.26
N LEU A 2 20.11 8.24 -10.20
CA LEU A 2 19.59 8.12 -8.83
C LEU A 2 18.93 9.44 -8.44
N MET A 3 17.70 9.37 -7.93
CA MET A 3 17.02 10.46 -7.27
C MET A 3 16.87 10.12 -5.78
N PRO A 4 17.75 10.66 -4.91
CA PRO A 4 17.67 10.43 -3.46
C PRO A 4 16.54 11.24 -2.82
N GLN A 5 16.09 10.84 -1.64
CA GLN A 5 15.02 11.52 -0.89
C GLN A 5 15.33 13.02 -0.62
N ASN A 6 16.61 13.37 -0.40
CA ASN A 6 17.04 14.76 -0.20
C ASN A 6 17.07 15.60 -1.50
N LEU A 7 16.68 15.03 -2.65
CA LEU A 7 16.61 15.60 -3.99
C LEU A 7 17.97 15.98 -4.61
N SER A 8 18.99 16.26 -3.79
CA SER A 8 20.38 16.58 -4.20
C SER A 8 20.46 17.59 -5.34
N LEU A 9 19.68 18.67 -5.29
CA LEU A 9 19.77 19.77 -6.26
C LEU A 9 21.01 20.64 -6.00
N PHE A 10 21.63 21.15 -7.06
CA PHE A 10 22.76 22.05 -6.95
C PHE A 10 22.28 23.46 -6.59
N PRO A 11 22.65 24.00 -5.40
CA PRO A 11 22.08 25.24 -4.89
C PRO A 11 22.52 26.48 -5.67
N HIS A 12 23.68 26.39 -6.34
CA HIS A 12 24.29 27.46 -7.13
C HIS A 12 23.89 27.44 -8.61
N LEU A 13 23.09 26.46 -9.03
CA LEU A 13 22.57 26.37 -10.40
C LEU A 13 21.09 26.75 -10.40
N THR A 14 20.64 27.39 -11.48
CA THR A 14 19.22 27.63 -11.73
C THR A 14 18.47 26.32 -11.94
N VAL A 15 17.14 26.37 -11.96
CA VAL A 15 16.29 25.21 -12.27
C VAL A 15 16.64 24.62 -13.64
N LEU A 16 16.75 25.45 -14.66
CA LEU A 16 17.08 24.99 -16.01
C LEU A 16 18.47 24.33 -16.05
N GLU A 17 19.46 24.93 -15.41
CA GLU A 17 20.82 24.39 -15.33
C GLU A 17 20.88 23.08 -14.52
N ASN A 18 20.08 22.96 -13.46
CA ASN A 18 19.96 21.70 -12.73
C ASN A 18 19.45 20.59 -13.65
N VAL A 19 18.42 20.85 -14.45
CA VAL A 19 17.81 19.85 -15.35
C VAL A 19 18.77 19.46 -16.48
N THR A 20 19.52 20.41 -17.04
CA THR A 20 20.46 20.11 -18.14
C THR A 20 21.80 19.56 -17.67
N PHE A 21 22.13 19.66 -16.37
CA PHE A 21 23.45 19.35 -15.82
C PHE A 21 24.02 17.99 -16.23
N GLY A 22 23.19 16.93 -16.20
CA GLY A 22 23.65 15.57 -16.50
C GLY A 22 23.65 15.20 -17.98
N SER A 23 23.36 16.14 -18.89
CA SER A 23 23.37 15.90 -20.33
C SER A 23 24.78 16.06 -20.92
N GLU A 24 25.10 15.34 -21.99
CA GLU A 24 26.42 15.45 -22.66
C GLU A 24 26.74 16.87 -23.17
N ALA A 25 25.72 17.60 -23.61
CA ALA A 25 25.84 18.97 -24.08
C ALA A 25 24.80 19.90 -23.40
N PRO A 26 25.02 20.31 -22.13
CA PRO A 26 24.04 21.02 -21.31
C PRO A 26 23.53 22.34 -21.89
N ARG A 27 24.35 22.99 -22.74
CA ARG A 27 24.05 24.28 -23.39
C ARG A 27 23.53 24.12 -24.82
N SER A 28 23.39 22.89 -25.33
CA SER A 28 22.88 22.70 -26.69
C SER A 28 21.42 23.14 -26.77
N LYS A 29 21.02 23.68 -27.92
CA LYS A 29 19.64 24.12 -28.15
C LYS A 29 18.64 22.98 -27.90
N LYS A 30 18.96 21.79 -28.39
CA LYS A 30 18.15 20.58 -28.21
C LYS A 30 18.00 20.19 -26.74
N THR A 31 19.08 20.21 -25.96
CA THR A 31 19.04 19.88 -24.53
C THR A 31 18.21 20.90 -23.75
N LEU A 32 18.31 22.18 -24.09
CA LEU A 32 17.49 23.23 -23.46
C LEU A 32 16.00 23.06 -23.81
N GLU A 33 15.68 22.71 -25.05
CA GLU A 33 14.30 22.42 -25.47
C GLU A 33 13.73 21.18 -24.76
N ASP A 34 14.49 20.08 -24.69
CA ASP A 34 14.10 18.87 -23.97
C ASP A 34 13.90 19.17 -22.46
N ALA A 35 14.79 19.94 -21.84
CA ALA A 35 14.67 20.34 -20.44
C ALA A 35 13.42 21.18 -20.19
N ARG A 36 13.08 22.13 -21.07
CA ARG A 36 11.85 22.92 -20.97
C ARG A 36 10.60 22.06 -21.13
N CYS A 37 10.63 21.06 -22.01
CA CYS A 37 9.53 20.11 -22.14
C CYS A 37 9.29 19.36 -20.82
N TRP A 38 10.35 18.89 -20.17
CA TRP A 38 10.24 18.26 -18.85
C TRP A 38 9.74 19.22 -17.77
N LEU A 39 10.22 20.46 -17.74
CA LEU A 39 9.73 21.47 -16.80
C LEU A 39 8.24 21.77 -16.98
N ALA A 40 7.77 21.84 -18.23
CA ALA A 40 6.35 22.01 -18.56
C ALA A 40 5.49 20.80 -18.13
N ARG A 41 5.96 19.57 -18.38
CA ARG A 41 5.29 18.34 -17.89
C ARG A 41 5.15 18.33 -16.36
N MET A 42 6.14 18.88 -15.67
CA MET A 42 6.17 19.02 -14.21
C MET A 42 5.43 20.25 -13.68
N ARG A 43 4.84 21.08 -14.56
CA ARG A 43 4.12 22.33 -14.22
C ARG A 43 5.00 23.32 -13.43
N ILE A 44 6.25 23.49 -13.87
CA ILE A 44 7.25 24.39 -13.27
C ILE A 44 8.06 25.18 -14.31
N GLU A 45 7.55 25.34 -15.53
CA GLU A 45 8.15 26.08 -16.64
C GLU A 45 8.49 27.54 -16.28
N ASN A 46 7.65 28.21 -15.47
CA ASN A 46 7.87 29.60 -15.07
C ASN A 46 9.00 29.78 -14.03
N PHE A 47 9.63 28.69 -13.58
CA PHE A 47 10.66 28.70 -12.55
C PHE A 47 12.08 28.47 -13.11
N GLU A 48 12.25 28.36 -14.43
CA GLU A 48 13.52 28.08 -15.13
C GLU A 48 14.73 28.86 -14.58
N LYS A 49 14.55 30.14 -14.26
CA LYS A 49 15.61 31.07 -13.82
C LYS A 49 15.81 31.12 -12.30
N ARG A 50 14.98 30.43 -11.52
CA ARG A 50 15.09 30.44 -10.05
C ARG A 50 16.15 29.46 -9.56
N TYR A 51 16.64 29.71 -8.36
CA TYR A 51 17.53 28.80 -7.64
C TYR A 51 16.73 27.89 -6.70
N PRO A 52 17.23 26.69 -6.33
CA PRO A 52 16.52 25.76 -5.44
C PRO A 52 16.08 26.35 -4.08
N SER A 53 16.82 27.34 -3.55
CA SER A 53 16.48 28.06 -2.32
C SER A 53 15.20 28.89 -2.43
N GLN A 54 14.78 29.25 -3.66
CA GLN A 54 13.60 30.06 -3.95
C GLN A 54 12.36 29.22 -4.26
N LEU A 55 12.43 27.90 -4.05
CA LEU A 55 11.40 26.93 -4.38
C LEU A 55 10.83 26.27 -3.11
N SER A 56 9.55 25.93 -3.14
CA SER A 56 8.93 25.06 -2.13
C SER A 56 9.48 23.63 -2.22
N GLY A 57 9.23 22.81 -1.19
CA GLY A 57 9.66 21.39 -1.18
C GLY A 57 9.15 20.61 -2.40
N GLY A 58 7.84 20.70 -2.69
CA GLY A 58 7.25 20.07 -3.86
C GLY A 58 7.79 20.61 -5.19
N GLN A 59 8.09 21.91 -5.28
CA GLN A 59 8.74 22.47 -6.47
C GLN A 59 10.15 21.93 -6.66
N ARG A 60 10.94 21.82 -5.59
CA ARG A 60 12.28 21.18 -5.66
C ARG A 60 12.17 19.73 -6.11
N GLN A 61 11.19 18.99 -5.62
CA GLN A 61 10.99 17.58 -6.00
C GLN A 61 10.68 17.43 -7.48
N ARG A 62 9.83 18.30 -8.03
CA ARG A 62 9.54 18.39 -9.47
C ARG A 62 10.79 18.69 -10.31
N VAL A 63 11.66 19.59 -9.85
CA VAL A 63 12.94 19.89 -10.53
C VAL A 63 13.88 18.69 -10.51
N ALA A 64 13.99 18.01 -9.36
CA ALA A 64 14.84 16.83 -9.23
C ALA A 64 14.38 15.68 -10.15
N LEU A 65 13.07 15.48 -10.25
CA LEU A 65 12.49 14.50 -11.15
C LEU A 65 12.70 14.88 -12.63
N ALA A 66 12.47 16.14 -13.00
CA ALA A 66 12.78 16.63 -14.35
C ALA A 66 14.25 16.38 -14.72
N ARG A 67 15.18 16.68 -13.80
CA ARG A 67 16.61 16.42 -13.98
C ARG A 67 16.91 14.94 -14.19
N ALA A 68 16.30 14.06 -13.39
CA ALA A 68 16.53 12.62 -13.48
C ALA A 68 16.05 12.04 -14.82
N LEU A 69 14.95 12.57 -15.35
CA LEU A 69 14.33 12.10 -16.60
C LEU A 69 14.91 12.75 -17.86
N ALA A 70 15.35 14.01 -17.78
CA ALA A 70 15.89 14.76 -18.92
C ALA A 70 17.14 14.10 -19.54
N VAL A 71 17.93 13.39 -18.74
CA VAL A 71 19.17 12.73 -19.18
C VAL A 71 18.96 11.37 -19.84
N ARG A 72 17.70 10.94 -20.04
CA ARG A 72 17.33 9.66 -20.67
C ARG A 72 18.16 8.47 -20.13
N PRO A 73 18.07 8.21 -18.83
CA PRO A 73 18.96 7.26 -18.18
C PRO A 73 18.69 5.83 -18.64
N LYS A 74 19.74 4.99 -18.65
CA LYS A 74 19.63 3.55 -18.92
C LYS A 74 19.01 2.74 -17.77
N ALA A 75 18.88 3.34 -16.58
CA ALA A 75 18.22 2.78 -15.41
C ALA A 75 17.84 3.91 -14.44
N LEU A 76 16.74 3.76 -13.70
CA LEU A 76 16.27 4.73 -12.71
C LEU A 76 16.22 4.12 -11.31
N LEU A 77 16.79 4.80 -10.33
CA LEU A 77 16.64 4.47 -8.91
C LEU A 77 15.96 5.66 -8.24
N LEU A 78 14.76 5.44 -7.73
CA LEU A 78 13.88 6.49 -7.22
C LEU A 78 13.52 6.19 -5.76
N ASP A 79 13.90 7.09 -4.86
CA ASP A 79 13.65 6.95 -3.43
C ASP A 79 12.55 7.93 -2.98
N GLU A 80 11.34 7.40 -2.73
CA GLU A 80 10.12 8.15 -2.42
C GLU A 80 9.90 9.41 -3.29
N PRO A 81 10.00 9.31 -4.63
CA PRO A 81 10.10 10.48 -5.50
C PRO A 81 8.82 11.30 -5.57
N PHE A 82 7.72 10.83 -4.99
CA PHE A 82 6.42 11.49 -5.01
C PHE A 82 5.95 12.03 -3.67
N SER A 83 6.62 11.75 -2.55
CA SER A 83 6.16 12.06 -1.19
C SER A 83 5.54 13.47 -1.03
N ALA A 84 6.23 14.54 -1.44
CA ALA A 84 5.76 15.93 -1.30
C ALA A 84 5.03 16.50 -2.54
N LEU A 85 4.53 15.65 -3.44
CA LEU A 85 3.73 16.05 -4.60
C LEU A 85 2.22 15.99 -4.33
N ASP A 86 1.47 16.83 -5.04
CA ASP A 86 0.01 16.86 -5.01
C ASP A 86 -0.61 15.70 -5.80
N GLY A 87 -1.80 15.25 -5.39
CA GLY A 87 -2.48 14.08 -5.95
C GLY A 87 -2.63 14.06 -7.48
N PRO A 88 -3.11 15.15 -8.13
CA PRO A 88 -3.22 15.19 -9.59
C PRO A 88 -1.88 15.02 -10.31
N LEU A 89 -0.81 15.66 -9.81
CA LEU A 89 0.50 15.53 -10.41
C LEU A 89 1.09 14.14 -10.17
N LYS A 90 0.96 13.57 -8.96
CA LYS A 90 1.35 12.18 -8.65
C LYS A 90 0.78 11.20 -9.67
N ARG A 91 -0.52 11.28 -9.95
CA ARG A 91 -1.19 10.42 -10.94
C ARG A 91 -0.64 10.60 -12.35
N ASN A 92 -0.38 11.84 -12.77
CA ASN A 92 0.21 12.10 -14.08
C ASN A 92 1.62 11.50 -14.19
N LEU A 93 2.44 11.69 -13.17
CA LEU A 93 3.82 11.18 -13.15
C LEU A 93 3.90 9.66 -13.10
N ARG A 94 3.01 9.00 -12.36
CA ARG A 94 2.88 7.53 -12.42
C ARG A 94 2.65 7.07 -13.86
N ARG A 95 1.72 7.72 -14.57
CA ARG A 95 1.43 7.40 -15.98
C ARG A 95 2.63 7.66 -16.88
N GLU A 96 3.29 8.80 -16.74
CA GLU A 96 4.49 9.14 -17.53
C GLU A 96 5.63 8.14 -17.29
N LEU A 97 5.90 7.75 -16.04
CA LEU A 97 6.91 6.74 -15.74
C LEU A 97 6.54 5.36 -16.30
N ARG A 98 5.27 4.96 -16.22
CA ARG A 98 4.79 3.71 -16.82
C ARG A 98 4.94 3.73 -18.35
N ASN A 99 4.57 4.82 -19.00
CA ASN A 99 4.74 4.97 -20.45
C ASN A 99 6.21 4.95 -20.84
N LEU A 100 7.07 5.66 -20.08
CA LEU A 100 8.51 5.63 -20.30
C LEU A 100 9.06 4.20 -20.20
N GLN A 101 8.61 3.42 -19.22
CA GLN A 101 8.96 2.00 -19.06
C GLN A 101 8.63 1.21 -20.32
N GLN A 102 7.39 1.34 -20.77
CA GLN A 102 6.83 0.57 -21.88
C GLN A 102 7.47 0.95 -23.22
N GLU A 103 7.78 2.24 -23.41
CA GLU A 103 8.38 2.74 -24.64
C GLU A 103 9.88 2.45 -24.73
N THR A 104 10.60 2.49 -23.61
CA THR A 104 12.08 2.47 -23.61
C THR A 104 12.69 1.19 -23.04
N GLY A 105 11.92 0.39 -22.29
CA GLY A 105 12.42 -0.78 -21.57
C GLY A 105 13.42 -0.45 -20.45
N VAL A 106 13.52 0.82 -20.05
CA VAL A 106 14.44 1.24 -18.99
C VAL A 106 13.99 0.60 -17.67
N PRO A 107 14.86 -0.14 -16.96
CA PRO A 107 14.52 -0.71 -15.66
C PRO A 107 14.48 0.38 -14.59
N PHE A 108 13.56 0.21 -13.63
CA PHE A 108 13.49 1.08 -12.46
C PHE A 108 13.48 0.28 -11.16
N ILE A 109 14.07 0.87 -10.13
CA ILE A 109 13.86 0.48 -8.74
C ILE A 109 13.21 1.68 -8.05
N TYR A 110 12.06 1.44 -7.43
CA TYR A 110 11.24 2.46 -6.81
C TYR A 110 11.01 2.09 -5.33
N VAL A 111 11.46 2.94 -4.42
CA VAL A 111 11.26 2.77 -2.97
C VAL A 111 10.05 3.59 -2.55
N THR A 112 9.09 2.95 -1.88
CA THR A 112 7.86 3.60 -1.43
C THR A 112 7.17 2.83 -0.33
N HIS A 113 6.37 3.56 0.44
CA HIS A 113 5.42 3.02 1.40
C HIS A 113 3.96 3.18 0.91
N HIS A 114 3.73 3.63 -0.31
CA HIS A 114 2.38 3.86 -0.86
C HIS A 114 1.93 2.72 -1.77
N VAL A 115 0.80 2.10 -1.43
CA VAL A 115 0.18 1.02 -2.22
C VAL A 115 -0.11 1.46 -3.66
N GLU A 116 -0.59 2.69 -3.85
CA GLU A 116 -0.97 3.15 -5.19
C GLU A 116 0.24 3.35 -6.11
N ASP A 117 1.44 3.56 -5.57
CA ASP A 117 2.68 3.56 -6.37
C ASP A 117 3.02 2.15 -6.81
N ILE A 118 2.99 1.20 -5.85
CA ILE A 118 3.24 -0.23 -6.08
C ILE A 118 2.34 -0.76 -7.19
N CYS A 119 1.02 -0.57 -7.07
CA CYS A 119 0.05 -1.07 -8.05
C CYS A 119 0.15 -0.38 -9.42
N ALA A 120 0.59 0.88 -9.47
CA ALA A 120 0.64 1.64 -10.73
C ALA A 120 1.94 1.42 -11.52
N LEU A 121 3.06 1.19 -10.82
CA LEU A 121 4.39 1.18 -11.42
C LEU A 121 5.09 -0.17 -11.33
N GLY A 122 4.83 -0.95 -10.28
CA GLY A 122 5.58 -2.16 -9.98
C GLY A 122 5.22 -3.33 -10.90
N ASP A 123 6.23 -4.12 -11.22
CA ASP A 123 6.08 -5.46 -11.81
C ASP A 123 6.26 -6.52 -10.71
N SER A 124 7.22 -6.31 -9.79
CA SER A 124 7.42 -7.06 -8.56
C SER A 124 7.65 -6.12 -7.37
N VAL A 125 7.34 -6.60 -6.17
CA VAL A 125 7.58 -5.89 -4.90
C VAL A 125 8.47 -6.74 -4.02
N HIS A 126 9.49 -6.10 -3.44
CA HIS A 126 10.41 -6.69 -2.49
C HIS A 126 10.22 -5.97 -1.15
N PHE A 127 9.85 -6.71 -0.12
CA PHE A 127 9.67 -6.17 1.22
C PHE A 127 10.98 -6.21 1.97
N MET A 128 11.27 -5.13 2.69
CA MET A 128 12.45 -5.02 3.54
C MET A 128 12.03 -4.73 4.97
N HIS A 129 12.60 -5.45 5.92
CA HIS A 129 12.44 -5.23 7.35
C HIS A 129 13.82 -5.27 8.01
N GLU A 130 14.15 -4.23 8.79
CA GLU A 130 15.45 -4.12 9.49
C GLU A 130 16.68 -4.38 8.58
N GLY A 131 16.61 -3.88 7.33
CA GLY A 131 17.69 -4.02 6.36
C GLY A 131 17.77 -5.38 5.65
N THR A 132 16.87 -6.32 5.98
CA THR A 132 16.82 -7.65 5.34
C THR A 132 15.61 -7.75 4.41
N MET A 133 15.80 -8.31 3.22
CA MET A 133 14.68 -8.62 2.33
C MET A 133 13.90 -9.81 2.89
N THR A 134 12.64 -9.61 3.22
CA THR A 134 11.81 -10.63 3.88
C THR A 134 10.99 -11.44 2.88
N GLU A 135 10.41 -10.79 1.89
CA GLU A 135 9.54 -11.44 0.91
C GLU A 135 9.60 -10.73 -0.44
N SER A 136 9.24 -11.45 -1.51
CA SER A 136 9.13 -10.91 -2.87
C SER A 136 7.87 -11.45 -3.53
N ILE A 137 7.06 -10.58 -4.11
CA ILE A 137 5.76 -10.92 -4.69
C ILE A 137 5.59 -10.22 -6.04
N CYS A 138 5.05 -10.92 -7.04
CA CYS A 138 4.65 -10.31 -8.31
C CYS A 138 3.45 -9.39 -8.09
N VAL A 139 3.43 -8.19 -8.68
CA VAL A 139 2.31 -7.25 -8.51
C VAL A 139 0.99 -7.82 -9.03
N GLU A 140 1.03 -8.67 -10.05
CA GLU A 140 -0.17 -9.37 -10.55
C GLU A 140 -0.78 -10.30 -9.49
N ASP A 141 0.09 -10.95 -8.69
CA ASP A 141 -0.32 -11.82 -7.58
C ASP A 141 -0.79 -11.01 -6.36
N LEU A 142 -0.30 -9.78 -6.15
CA LEU A 142 -0.84 -8.88 -5.11
C LEU A 142 -2.34 -8.63 -5.31
N MET A 143 -2.82 -8.69 -6.55
CA MET A 143 -4.22 -8.40 -6.86
C MET A 143 -5.13 -9.63 -6.67
N HIS A 144 -4.58 -10.85 -6.50
CA HIS A 144 -5.35 -12.10 -6.53
C HIS A 144 -4.97 -13.08 -5.40
N GLY A 145 -5.96 -13.83 -4.91
CA GLY A 145 -5.77 -14.98 -4.01
C GLY A 145 -4.86 -14.69 -2.80
N LYS A 146 -3.89 -15.58 -2.55
CA LYS A 146 -3.00 -15.55 -1.38
C LYS A 146 -2.00 -14.38 -1.37
N GLY A 147 -1.63 -13.83 -2.53
CA GLY A 147 -0.67 -12.72 -2.62
C GLY A 147 -1.22 -11.42 -2.04
N ARG A 148 -2.52 -11.18 -2.24
CA ARG A 148 -3.27 -10.03 -1.72
C ARG A 148 -3.25 -9.97 -0.19
N LEU A 149 -3.55 -11.07 0.48
CA LEU A 149 -3.57 -11.13 1.94
C LEU A 149 -2.19 -10.84 2.54
N ARG A 150 -1.12 -11.48 2.02
CA ARG A 150 0.24 -11.21 2.48
C ARG A 150 0.65 -9.75 2.31
N PHE A 151 0.25 -9.13 1.20
CA PHE A 151 0.47 -7.72 0.96
C PHE A 151 -0.19 -6.83 2.03
N TRP A 152 -1.46 -7.06 2.31
CA TRP A 152 -2.21 -6.29 3.31
C TRP A 152 -1.64 -6.45 4.72
N LYS A 153 -1.21 -7.67 5.09
CA LYS A 153 -0.46 -7.91 6.34
C LYS A 153 0.75 -6.98 6.45
N MET A 154 1.50 -6.85 5.36
CA MET A 154 2.72 -6.04 5.35
C MET A 154 2.44 -4.53 5.33
N MET A 155 1.36 -4.11 4.68
CA MET A 155 0.96 -2.70 4.63
C MET A 155 0.27 -2.21 5.90
N GLY A 156 -0.09 -3.12 6.83
CA GLY A 156 -0.83 -2.76 8.05
C GLY A 156 -2.24 -2.24 7.79
N TRP A 157 -2.79 -2.52 6.60
CA TRP A 157 -4.11 -2.09 6.19
C TRP A 157 -5.00 -3.31 5.93
N GLY A 158 -6.10 -3.41 6.68
CA GLY A 158 -7.02 -4.53 6.72
C GLY A 158 -7.03 -5.29 8.05
N ASN A 159 -8.02 -6.16 8.23
CA ASN A 159 -8.22 -6.86 9.50
C ASN A 159 -7.59 -8.23 9.41
N LEU A 160 -6.41 -8.38 10.02
CA LEU A 160 -5.68 -9.65 10.09
C LEU A 160 -5.77 -10.24 11.49
N LEU A 161 -6.32 -11.44 11.59
CA LEU A 161 -6.63 -12.11 12.85
C LEU A 161 -5.88 -13.44 12.93
N GLU A 162 -5.07 -13.65 13.97
CA GLU A 162 -4.31 -14.89 14.18
C GLU A 162 -5.05 -15.83 15.15
N GLY A 163 -5.28 -17.07 14.74
CA GLY A 163 -6.15 -17.99 15.47
C GLY A 163 -6.10 -19.41 14.92
N ALA A 164 -7.15 -20.19 15.15
CA ALA A 164 -7.22 -21.57 14.71
C ALA A 164 -8.60 -21.95 14.19
N ILE A 165 -8.65 -22.76 13.14
CA ILE A 165 -9.91 -23.36 12.67
C ILE A 165 -10.24 -24.56 13.55
N THR A 166 -11.41 -24.53 14.17
CA THR A 166 -11.94 -25.58 15.05
C THR A 166 -13.35 -26.00 14.63
N LEU A 167 -13.91 -27.03 15.26
CA LEU A 167 -15.32 -27.39 15.13
C LEU A 167 -16.12 -26.71 16.23
N ASN A 168 -17.22 -26.08 15.86
CA ASN A 168 -18.23 -25.68 16.81
C ASN A 168 -19.10 -26.88 17.22
N HIS A 169 -19.93 -26.70 18.24
CA HIS A 169 -20.89 -27.66 18.77
C HIS A 169 -21.85 -28.22 17.71
N ASP A 170 -22.19 -27.43 16.68
CA ASP A 170 -23.03 -27.85 15.55
C ASP A 170 -22.26 -28.61 14.45
N GLY A 171 -20.98 -28.93 14.67
CA GLY A 171 -20.12 -29.61 13.70
C GLY A 171 -19.67 -28.74 12.53
N LYS A 172 -19.98 -27.43 12.54
CA LYS A 172 -19.48 -26.46 11.55
C LYS A 172 -18.07 -26.00 11.89
N ARG A 173 -17.27 -25.71 10.87
CA ARG A 173 -15.92 -25.17 11.04
C ARG A 173 -16.00 -23.67 11.30
N VAL A 174 -15.33 -23.22 12.37
CA VAL A 174 -15.27 -21.82 12.79
C VAL A 174 -13.83 -21.45 13.11
N PHE A 175 -13.47 -20.20 12.84
CA PHE A 175 -12.18 -19.66 13.21
C PHE A 175 -12.24 -19.06 14.62
N GLN A 176 -11.46 -19.62 15.54
CA GLN A 176 -11.32 -19.16 16.92
C GLN A 176 -10.23 -18.11 17.00
N TRP A 177 -10.60 -16.93 17.48
CA TRP A 177 -9.70 -15.79 17.64
C TRP A 177 -10.02 -15.04 18.93
N LYS A 178 -9.05 -14.96 19.85
CA LYS A 178 -9.17 -14.26 21.15
C LYS A 178 -10.47 -14.58 21.92
N GLY A 179 -10.90 -15.84 21.89
CA GLY A 179 -12.12 -16.30 22.56
C GLY A 179 -13.43 -15.95 21.83
N LYS A 180 -13.35 -15.45 20.59
CA LYS A 180 -14.50 -15.25 19.70
C LYS A 180 -14.47 -16.22 18.53
N GLU A 181 -15.66 -16.56 18.05
CA GLU A 181 -15.86 -17.41 16.89
C GLU A 181 -16.17 -16.57 15.66
N ILE A 182 -15.50 -16.85 14.56
CA ILE A 182 -15.77 -16.27 13.25
C ILE A 182 -16.23 -17.40 12.33
N ALA A 183 -17.45 -17.28 11.81
CA ALA A 183 -17.95 -18.15 10.77
C ALA A 183 -17.20 -17.89 9.46
N VAL A 184 -16.81 -18.98 8.81
CA VAL A 184 -16.04 -18.98 7.57
C VAL A 184 -16.78 -19.80 6.52
N ARG A 185 -16.52 -19.54 5.24
CA ARG A 185 -16.98 -20.43 4.16
C ARG A 185 -16.54 -21.87 4.43
N GLU A 186 -17.37 -22.84 4.04
CA GLU A 186 -17.07 -24.28 4.19
C GLU A 186 -15.63 -24.59 3.76
N TYR A 187 -14.87 -25.12 4.72
CA TYR A 187 -13.45 -25.38 4.58
C TYR A 187 -13.11 -26.70 5.28
N ASP A 188 -12.43 -27.61 4.58
CA ASP A 188 -12.22 -28.97 5.06
C ASP A 188 -11.06 -29.11 6.07
N GLY A 189 -10.19 -28.09 6.19
CA GLY A 189 -9.01 -28.15 7.03
C GLY A 189 -9.22 -27.70 8.49
N THR A 190 -8.36 -28.19 9.38
CA THR A 190 -8.21 -27.73 10.77
C THR A 190 -6.76 -27.37 11.04
N GLY A 191 -6.53 -26.38 11.89
CA GLY A 191 -5.19 -25.99 12.28
C GLY A 191 -5.09 -24.52 12.64
N GLU A 192 -3.89 -24.12 13.07
CA GLU A 192 -3.56 -22.72 13.30
C GLU A 192 -3.40 -21.98 11.96
N GLY A 193 -3.79 -20.71 11.95
CA GLY A 193 -3.76 -19.91 10.75
C GLY A 193 -4.11 -18.45 10.96
N LEU A 194 -4.30 -17.78 9.84
CA LEU A 194 -4.65 -16.38 9.71
C LEU A 194 -5.98 -16.25 8.98
N VAL A 195 -6.81 -15.33 9.47
CA VAL A 195 -7.98 -14.82 8.78
C VAL A 195 -7.71 -13.39 8.36
N PHE A 196 -8.08 -13.07 7.12
CA PHE A 196 -8.12 -11.70 6.63
C PHE A 196 -9.52 -11.31 6.21
N ILE A 197 -9.92 -10.12 6.66
CA ILE A 197 -11.18 -9.51 6.29
C ILE A 197 -10.87 -8.13 5.76
N ARG A 198 -11.19 -7.93 4.48
CA ARG A 198 -11.01 -6.64 3.82
C ARG A 198 -11.92 -5.58 4.46
N PRO A 199 -11.43 -4.37 4.74
CA PRO A 199 -12.23 -3.29 5.32
C PRO A 199 -13.50 -2.97 4.54
N ASP A 200 -13.45 -3.04 3.20
CA ASP A 200 -14.58 -2.71 2.32
C ASP A 200 -15.67 -3.80 2.23
N MET A 201 -15.38 -4.98 2.80
CA MET A 201 -16.32 -6.11 2.92
C MET A 201 -17.03 -6.15 4.28
N ILE A 202 -16.65 -5.25 5.20
CA ILE A 202 -17.34 -5.05 6.48
C ILE A 202 -18.46 -4.04 6.28
N ARG A 203 -19.61 -4.32 6.87
CA ARG A 203 -20.81 -3.48 6.79
C ARG A 203 -21.18 -3.03 8.20
N LEU A 204 -21.42 -1.73 8.35
CA LEU A 204 -22.08 -1.21 9.54
C LEU A 204 -23.54 -1.66 9.52
N LEU A 205 -24.06 -2.06 10.67
CA LEU A 205 -25.44 -2.50 10.85
C LEU A 205 -26.30 -1.37 11.40
N ASP A 206 -27.57 -1.27 10.95
CA ASP A 206 -28.55 -0.44 11.65
C ASP A 206 -29.02 -1.19 12.89
N PRO A 207 -28.99 -0.59 14.08
CA PRO A 207 -29.65 -1.17 15.25
C PRO A 207 -31.16 -1.39 15.05
N ARG A 208 -31.78 -0.70 14.09
CA ARG A 208 -33.24 -0.75 13.82
C ARG A 208 -33.63 -1.79 12.78
N LEU A 209 -32.69 -2.35 12.03
CA LEU A 209 -32.97 -3.31 10.97
C LEU A 209 -32.59 -4.72 11.43
N PRO A 210 -33.39 -5.74 11.07
CA PRO A 210 -32.97 -7.12 11.28
C PRO A 210 -31.71 -7.40 10.47
N VAL A 211 -30.80 -8.17 11.07
CA VAL A 211 -29.59 -8.64 10.39
C VAL A 211 -29.96 -9.89 9.60
N ASP A 212 -29.56 -9.95 8.33
CA ASP A 212 -29.74 -11.15 7.50
C ASP A 212 -29.09 -12.37 8.18
N GLU A 213 -29.77 -13.52 8.17
CA GLU A 213 -29.30 -14.77 8.80
C GLU A 213 -27.92 -15.22 8.26
N GLU A 214 -27.58 -14.84 7.02
CA GLU A 214 -26.29 -15.16 6.41
C GLU A 214 -25.12 -14.37 7.04
N ILE A 215 -25.37 -13.18 7.58
CA ILE A 215 -24.35 -12.29 8.17
C ILE A 215 -24.42 -12.30 9.71
N SER A 216 -25.52 -12.78 10.28
CA SER A 216 -25.75 -12.81 11.74
C SER A 216 -24.71 -13.60 12.53
N HIS A 217 -23.97 -14.49 11.87
CA HIS A 217 -22.93 -15.31 12.49
C HIS A 217 -21.63 -14.53 12.79
N ASN A 218 -21.40 -13.42 12.09
CA ASN A 218 -20.18 -12.62 12.20
C ASN A 218 -20.52 -11.18 12.59
N VAL A 219 -21.19 -11.01 13.74
CA VAL A 219 -21.61 -9.70 14.26
C VAL A 219 -20.72 -9.30 15.43
N PHE A 220 -20.16 -8.10 15.34
CA PHE A 220 -19.28 -7.52 16.34
C PHE A 220 -19.79 -6.14 16.74
N THR A 221 -19.52 -5.78 18.00
CA THR A 221 -19.83 -4.47 18.55
C THR A 221 -18.55 -3.80 19.03
N GLY A 222 -18.48 -2.49 18.86
CA GLY A 222 -17.32 -1.72 19.27
C GLY A 222 -17.57 -0.22 19.20
N LYS A 223 -16.59 0.54 19.67
CA LYS A 223 -16.65 1.99 19.74
C LYS A 223 -15.80 2.63 18.66
N ILE A 224 -16.34 3.62 17.95
CA ILE A 224 -15.58 4.35 16.95
C ILE A 224 -14.46 5.16 17.64
N GLU A 225 -13.21 4.89 17.30
CA GLU A 225 -12.06 5.68 17.74
C GLU A 225 -11.79 6.85 16.79
N ASP A 226 -11.85 6.59 15.48
CA ASP A 226 -11.49 7.56 14.46
C ASP A 226 -12.31 7.39 13.18
N ILE A 227 -12.54 8.51 12.47
CA ILE A 227 -13.25 8.58 11.19
C ILE A 227 -12.49 9.51 10.26
N LEU A 228 -12.00 8.95 9.15
CA LEU A 228 -11.28 9.66 8.11
C LEU A 228 -12.09 9.62 6.81
N LEU A 229 -12.30 10.78 6.17
CA LEU A 229 -12.95 10.85 4.86
C LEU A 229 -11.91 11.10 3.78
N GLU A 230 -11.66 10.09 2.95
CA GLU A 230 -10.67 10.16 1.87
C GLU A 230 -11.32 9.76 0.54
N GLY A 231 -11.35 10.67 -0.42
CA GLY A 231 -11.84 10.36 -1.78
C GLY A 231 -13.30 9.88 -1.86
N GLY A 232 -14.15 10.27 -0.91
CA GLY A 232 -15.55 9.81 -0.82
C GLY A 232 -15.72 8.46 -0.10
N VAL A 233 -14.64 7.93 0.49
CA VAL A 233 -14.66 6.71 1.30
C VAL A 233 -14.45 7.08 2.76
N PHE A 234 -15.33 6.60 3.63
CA PHE A 234 -15.15 6.68 5.07
C PHE A 234 -14.27 5.53 5.53
N ARG A 235 -13.14 5.85 6.15
CA ARG A 235 -12.21 4.94 6.82
C ARG A 235 -12.45 5.08 8.31
N ILE A 236 -12.94 4.01 8.93
CA ILE A 236 -13.41 4.01 10.31
C ILE A 236 -12.56 3.03 11.11
N HIS A 237 -12.02 3.50 12.23
CA HIS A 237 -11.35 2.67 13.22
C HIS A 237 -12.30 2.38 14.37
N VAL A 238 -12.50 1.09 14.67
CA VAL A 238 -13.44 0.63 15.68
C VAL A 238 -12.71 -0.19 16.72
N SER A 239 -12.73 0.27 17.97
CA SER A 239 -12.18 -0.44 19.12
C SER A 239 -13.18 -1.47 19.63
N THR A 240 -12.73 -2.71 19.74
CA THR A 240 -13.49 -3.81 20.32
C THR A 240 -12.70 -4.42 21.48
N ASP A 241 -13.36 -5.27 22.27
CA ASP A 241 -12.72 -6.09 23.31
C ASP A 241 -11.56 -6.97 22.80
N SER A 242 -11.57 -7.27 21.51
CA SER A 242 -10.65 -8.18 20.85
C SER A 242 -9.61 -7.46 19.99
N GLY A 243 -9.71 -6.14 19.83
CA GLY A 243 -8.72 -5.30 19.14
C GLY A 243 -9.35 -4.19 18.30
N ILE A 244 -8.51 -3.54 17.50
CA ILE A 244 -8.92 -2.46 16.59
C ILE A 244 -9.28 -3.06 15.24
N TRP A 245 -10.43 -2.67 14.72
CA TRP A 245 -10.95 -3.02 13.40
C TRP A 245 -10.90 -1.83 12.47
N GLN A 246 -10.52 -2.07 11.21
CA GLN A 246 -10.50 -1.10 10.13
C GLN A 246 -11.66 -1.39 9.17
N ILE A 247 -12.52 -0.40 8.94
CA ILE A 247 -13.73 -0.53 8.11
C ILE A 247 -13.71 0.56 7.03
N GLU A 248 -14.00 0.18 5.79
CA GLU A 248 -14.15 1.11 4.66
C GLU A 248 -15.59 1.12 4.15
N GLN A 249 -16.21 2.30 4.06
CA GLN A 249 -17.56 2.46 3.54
C GLN A 249 -17.66 3.57 2.49
N LYS A 250 -18.12 3.20 1.29
CA LYS A 250 -18.47 4.12 0.21
C LYS A 250 -19.89 4.61 0.49
N GLU A 251 -19.99 5.80 1.09
CA GLU A 251 -21.22 6.39 1.66
C GLU A 251 -21.88 5.54 2.78
N PRO A 252 -22.00 6.05 4.02
CA PRO A 252 -22.75 5.35 5.04
C PRO A 252 -24.21 5.29 4.59
N VAL A 253 -24.73 4.07 4.38
CA VAL A 253 -26.14 3.82 4.01
C VAL A 253 -27.09 4.46 5.03
N PHE A 254 -26.61 4.72 6.26
CA PHE A 254 -27.29 5.45 7.32
C PHE A 254 -27.14 6.98 7.26
N CYS A 255 -27.34 7.59 6.10
CA CYS A 255 -27.50 9.06 6.03
C CYS A 255 -28.87 9.52 6.57
N SER A 256 -29.11 9.27 7.86
CA SER A 256 -29.93 10.13 8.74
C SER A 256 -29.21 10.50 10.04
N GLN A 257 -28.14 9.78 10.42
CA GLN A 257 -27.30 10.09 11.58
C GLN A 257 -25.84 10.18 11.15
N ALA A 258 -25.19 11.30 11.45
CA ALA A 258 -23.75 11.46 11.24
C ALA A 258 -23.01 10.58 12.24
N LEU A 259 -22.23 9.61 11.77
CA LEU A 259 -21.33 8.81 12.61
C LEU A 259 -20.37 9.74 13.36
N ARG A 260 -20.18 9.51 14.65
CA ARG A 260 -19.25 10.29 15.48
C ARG A 260 -18.23 9.41 16.17
N THR A 261 -17.03 9.95 16.33
CA THR A 261 -16.02 9.39 17.21
C THR A 261 -16.60 9.24 18.62
N GLY A 262 -16.46 8.05 19.19
CA GLY A 262 -16.95 7.69 20.51
C GLY A 262 -18.35 7.05 20.53
N GLU A 263 -19.03 6.90 19.40
CA GLU A 263 -20.29 6.16 19.33
C GLU A 263 -20.07 4.64 19.31
N ASP A 264 -20.98 3.91 19.94
CA ASP A 264 -21.05 2.45 19.86
C ASP A 264 -21.74 2.04 18.56
N ILE A 265 -21.10 1.15 17.82
CA ILE A 265 -21.60 0.63 16.55
C ILE A 265 -21.56 -0.89 16.53
N SER A 266 -22.43 -1.45 15.70
CA SER A 266 -22.40 -2.86 15.33
C SER A 266 -21.98 -2.98 13.88
N PHE A 267 -21.14 -3.96 13.59
CA PHE A 267 -20.71 -4.25 12.24
C PHE A 267 -20.67 -5.75 12.00
N ALA A 268 -20.81 -6.13 10.74
CA ALA A 268 -20.80 -7.53 10.35
C ALA A 268 -20.21 -7.73 8.96
N PHE A 269 -19.86 -8.97 8.64
CA PHE A 269 -19.31 -9.35 7.36
C PHE A 269 -19.73 -10.77 6.98
N HIS A 270 -19.93 -11.00 5.69
CA HIS A 270 -20.33 -12.31 5.19
C HIS A 270 -19.20 -13.35 5.39
N PRO A 271 -19.49 -14.63 5.68
CA PRO A 271 -18.48 -15.69 5.78
C PRO A 271 -17.60 -15.84 4.53
N ASP A 272 -18.13 -15.55 3.34
CA ASP A 272 -17.35 -15.56 2.08
C ASP A 272 -16.34 -14.42 1.97
N SER A 273 -16.50 -13.36 2.76
CA SER A 273 -15.53 -12.26 2.83
C SER A 273 -14.27 -12.64 3.60
N VAL A 274 -14.29 -13.80 4.27
CA VAL A 274 -13.18 -14.28 5.10
C VAL A 274 -12.19 -15.05 4.23
N GLU A 275 -11.00 -14.49 4.05
CA GLU A 275 -9.89 -15.16 3.37
C GLU A 275 -9.03 -15.91 4.42
N LEU A 276 -8.98 -17.24 4.32
CA LEU A 276 -8.28 -18.14 5.27
C LEU A 276 -6.90 -18.59 4.76
N ILE A 277 -5.92 -18.62 5.66
CA ILE A 277 -4.61 -19.24 5.45
C ILE A 277 -4.24 -20.08 6.66
N LEU A 278 -4.14 -21.40 6.50
CA LEU A 278 -3.54 -22.26 7.51
C LEU A 278 -2.01 -22.22 7.43
N TYR A 279 -1.36 -22.27 8.58
CA TYR A 279 0.07 -22.53 8.64
C TYR A 279 0.32 -23.97 8.20
N ASP A 280 1.16 -24.12 7.18
CA ASP A 280 1.56 -25.44 6.70
C ASP A 280 2.45 -26.09 7.76
N THR A 281 1.89 -27.04 8.51
CA THR A 281 2.61 -27.80 9.54
C THR A 281 3.80 -28.58 8.97
N GLN A 282 3.91 -28.74 7.65
CA GLN A 282 5.05 -29.42 7.02
C GLN A 282 6.29 -28.54 6.80
N LYS A 283 6.21 -27.21 6.92
CA LYS A 283 7.38 -26.33 6.71
C LYS A 283 8.18 -26.01 7.98
N LYS A 284 7.58 -26.18 9.17
CA LYS A 284 8.28 -25.97 10.45
C LYS A 284 9.36 -27.03 10.73
N GLU A 285 9.24 -28.24 10.18
CA GLU A 285 10.28 -29.27 10.38
C GLU A 285 11.49 -29.10 9.44
N ALA A 286 11.30 -28.52 8.25
CA ALA A 286 12.40 -28.25 7.32
C ALA A 286 13.34 -27.15 7.83
N GLU A 287 12.81 -26.02 8.32
CA GLU A 287 13.62 -24.90 8.84
C GLU A 287 14.32 -25.23 10.18
N VAL A 288 13.74 -26.12 11.00
CA VAL A 288 14.37 -26.60 12.25
C VAL A 288 15.44 -27.67 11.95
N SER A 289 15.34 -28.40 10.84
CA SER A 289 16.37 -29.37 10.42
C SER A 289 17.61 -28.72 9.79
N GLU A 290 17.44 -27.65 9.00
CA GLU A 290 18.58 -26.92 8.40
C GLU A 290 19.38 -26.14 9.45
N SER A 291 18.71 -25.56 10.46
CA SER A 291 19.36 -24.84 11.55
C SER A 291 20.09 -25.76 12.57
N LYS A 292 19.84 -27.08 12.55
CA LYS A 292 20.64 -28.06 13.32
C LYS A 292 21.83 -28.67 12.56
N SER A 293 21.95 -28.46 11.24
CA SER A 293 23.06 -29.00 10.45
C SER A 293 24.24 -28.03 10.28
N LEU A 294 24.06 -26.75 10.62
CA LEU A 294 25.10 -25.72 10.60
C LEU A 294 25.59 -25.37 12.02
N ALA A 295 26.15 -26.35 12.71
CA ALA A 295 27.05 -26.11 13.84
C ALA A 295 28.41 -26.79 13.53
N PRO A 296 29.44 -26.04 13.11
CA PRO A 296 30.76 -26.61 12.92
C PRO A 296 31.51 -26.69 14.25
N HIS A 297 32.12 -27.86 14.44
CA HIS A 297 33.22 -28.15 15.35
C HIS A 297 34.12 -26.95 15.68
N GLN A 298 34.26 -26.67 16.98
CA GLN A 298 35.54 -26.39 17.63
C GLN A 298 35.57 -27.08 19.00
#